data_AF-A0A352X2Z9-F1
#
_entry.id   AF-A0A352X2Z9-F1
#
_cell.length_a   1.000
_cell.length_b   1.000
_cell.length_c   1.000
_cell.angle_alpha   90.00
_cell.angle_beta   90.00
_cell.angle_gamma   90.00
#
_symmetry.space_group_name_H-M   'P 1'
#
loop_
_entity.id
_entity.type
_entity.pdbx_description
1 polymer ?
#
loop_
_entity_poly.entity_id
_entity_poly.type
_entity_poly.pdbx_seq_one_letter_code
_entity_poly.pdbx_strand_id
1 'polypeptide(L)'
;MLSLSRPQLSQFAVSSSVALLCLIAIGGLQLPRLSKLIERGKTASVESIKTEVELERLRLELLQKAPSLGFNNLIANWVYLGFLQYFGDDLARGQTGYELSPAYFESIVDRDPRFLGSYISLTASVSLYAGKPEKSVALMAKGLKSMSP
;
A
#
# COMPACT_ATOMS: atom_id res chain seq x y z
N MET A 1 -32.67 18.33 -28.06
CA MET A 1 -31.67 18.49 -29.13
C MET A 1 -30.58 19.41 -28.63
N LEU A 2 -29.42 18.88 -28.26
CA LEU A 2 -28.27 19.69 -27.82
C LEU A 2 -27.58 20.27 -29.06
N SER A 3 -27.90 21.53 -29.39
CA SER A 3 -27.16 22.31 -30.38
C SER A 3 -25.86 22.80 -29.73
N LEU A 4 -24.78 22.02 -29.88
CA LEU A 4 -23.45 22.43 -29.46
C LEU A 4 -22.87 23.40 -30.50
N SER A 5 -22.37 24.55 -30.05
CA SER A 5 -21.78 25.56 -30.91
C SER A 5 -20.44 25.06 -31.49
N ARG A 6 -20.09 25.41 -32.73
CA ARG A 6 -18.79 25.04 -33.36
C ARG A 6 -17.55 25.19 -32.47
N PRO A 7 -17.37 26.26 -31.66
CA PRO A 7 -16.22 26.36 -30.75
C PRO A 7 -16.24 25.35 -29.59
N GLN A 8 -17.42 24.88 -29.18
CA GLN A 8 -17.53 23.83 -28.15
C GLN A 8 -17.10 22.48 -28.74
N LEU A 9 -17.48 22.16 -29.99
CA LEU A 9 -17.07 20.91 -30.65
C LEU A 9 -15.54 20.82 -30.81
N SER A 10 -14.86 21.90 -31.20
CA SER A 10 -13.40 21.90 -31.34
C SER A 10 -12.69 21.75 -30.00
N GLN A 11 -13.18 22.38 -28.94
CA GLN A 11 -12.62 22.27 -27.60
C GLN A 11 -12.76 20.84 -27.03
N PHE A 12 -13.90 20.18 -27.28
CA PHE A 12 -14.09 18.77 -26.94
C PHE A 12 -13.15 17.86 -27.73
N ALA A 13 -12.99 18.10 -29.03
CA ALA A 13 -12.09 17.30 -29.87
C ALA A 13 -10.62 17.42 -29.42
N VAL A 14 -10.17 18.62 -29.10
CA VAL A 14 -8.81 18.88 -28.58
C VAL A 14 -8.62 18.19 -27.23
N SER A 15 -9.56 18.36 -26.30
CA SER A 15 -9.46 17.76 -24.96
C SER A 15 -9.41 16.24 -25.02
N SER A 16 -10.25 15.61 -25.84
CA SER A 16 -10.25 14.16 -26.07
C SER A 16 -8.94 13.68 -26.71
N SER A 17 -8.39 14.45 -27.65
CA SER A 17 -7.11 14.12 -28.30
C SER A 17 -5.95 14.19 -27.31
N VAL A 18 -5.92 15.21 -26.45
CA VAL A 18 -4.92 15.35 -25.38
C VAL A 18 -5.05 14.20 -24.38
N ALA A 19 -6.26 13.88 -23.93
CA ALA A 19 -6.49 12.76 -23.01
C ALA A 19 -6.01 11.43 -23.61
N LEU A 20 -6.29 11.17 -24.89
CA LEU A 20 -5.82 9.98 -25.59
C LEU A 20 -4.29 9.92 -25.68
N LEU A 21 -3.64 11.05 -26.00
CA LEU A 21 -2.17 11.14 -26.03
C LEU A 21 -1.57 10.89 -24.65
N CYS A 22 -2.16 11.43 -23.58
CA CYS A 22 -1.74 11.15 -22.21
C CYS A 22 -1.86 9.66 -21.87
N LEU A 23 -2.96 9.00 -22.23
CA LEU A 23 -3.14 7.57 -22.00
C LEU A 23 -2.11 6.73 -22.76
N ILE A 24 -1.82 7.07 -24.01
CA ILE A 24 -0.79 6.40 -24.82
C ILE A 24 0.60 6.59 -24.18
N ALA A 25 0.94 7.82 -23.78
CA ALA A 25 2.23 8.11 -23.15
C ALA A 25 2.38 7.37 -21.81
N ILE A 26 1.36 7.40 -20.96
CA ILE A 26 1.35 6.67 -19.69
C ILE A 26 1.47 5.16 -19.96
N GLY A 27 0.67 4.62 -20.89
CA GLY A 27 0.73 3.21 -21.26
C GLY A 27 2.12 2.79 -21.76
N GLY A 28 2.71 3.57 -22.66
CA GLY A 28 4.04 3.32 -23.22
C GLY A 28 5.16 3.37 -22.17
N LEU A 29 5.04 4.22 -21.15
CA LEU A 29 6.02 4.32 -20.07
C LEU A 29 5.81 3.28 -18.96
N GLN A 30 4.57 2.91 -18.66
CA GLN A 30 4.22 2.02 -17.54
C GLN A 30 4.30 0.53 -17.92
N LEU A 31 3.95 0.15 -19.15
CA LEU A 31 3.95 -1.25 -19.59
C LEU A 31 5.33 -1.92 -19.46
N PRO A 32 6.45 -1.32 -19.93
CA PRO A 32 7.77 -1.95 -19.78
C PRO A 32 8.19 -2.09 -18.31
N ARG A 33 7.81 -1.13 -17.46
CA ARG A 33 8.09 -1.18 -16.01
C ARG A 33 7.31 -2.32 -15.36
N LEU A 34 6.05 -2.48 -15.70
CA LEU A 34 5.21 -3.57 -15.23
C LEU A 34 5.79 -4.93 -15.64
N SER A 35 6.16 -5.11 -16.91
CA SER A 35 6.79 -6.34 -17.39
C SER A 35 8.07 -6.66 -16.61
N LYS A 36 8.91 -5.65 -16.35
CA LYS A 36 10.13 -5.82 -15.55
C LYS A 36 9.84 -6.22 -14.10
N LEU A 37 8.80 -5.67 -13.48
CA LEU A 37 8.38 -6.02 -12.12
C LEU A 37 7.87 -7.47 -12.06
N ILE A 38 7.05 -7.88 -13.03
CA ILE A 38 6.55 -9.25 -13.13
C ILE A 38 7.70 -10.24 -13.28
N GLU A 39 8.65 -9.97 -14.17
CA GLU A 39 9.80 -10.86 -14.38
C GLU A 39 10.73 -10.90 -13.16
N ARG A 40 10.94 -9.76 -12.47
CA ARG A 40 11.68 -9.73 -11.20
C ARG A 40 11.00 -10.62 -10.15
N GLY A 41 9.69 -10.55 -10.00
CA GLY A 41 8.95 -11.38 -9.04
C GLY A 41 9.09 -12.89 -9.28
N LYS A 42 9.22 -13.31 -10.55
CA LYS A 42 9.41 -14.74 -10.90
C LYS A 42 10.85 -15.23 -10.72
N THR A 43 11.83 -14.35 -10.91
CA THR A 43 13.25 -14.72 -11.01
C THR A 43 14.09 -14.28 -9.81
N ALA A 44 13.48 -13.59 -8.84
CA ALA A 44 14.15 -13.15 -7.63
C ALA A 44 14.70 -14.34 -6.83
N SER A 45 15.96 -14.24 -6.42
CA SER A 45 16.57 -15.21 -5.51
C SER A 45 16.05 -15.02 -4.10
N VAL A 46 16.05 -16.10 -3.30
CA VAL A 46 15.68 -16.06 -1.88
C VAL A 46 16.47 -14.98 -1.12
N GLU A 47 17.76 -14.85 -1.41
CA GLU A 47 18.63 -13.85 -0.76
C GLU A 47 18.22 -12.41 -1.09
N SER A 48 17.83 -12.16 -2.34
CA SER A 48 17.34 -10.84 -2.75
C SER A 48 16.02 -10.49 -2.05
N ILE A 49 15.13 -11.47 -1.86
CA ILE A 49 13.85 -11.29 -1.16
C ILE A 49 14.08 -11.03 0.33
N LYS A 50 15.00 -11.76 0.97
CA LYS A 50 15.39 -11.50 2.37
C LYS A 50 15.95 -10.10 2.55
N THR A 51 16.82 -9.68 1.64
CA THR A 51 17.37 -8.31 1.65
C THR A 51 16.26 -7.26 1.55
N GLU A 52 15.27 -7.48 0.67
CA GLU A 52 14.11 -6.59 0.53
C GLU A 52 13.27 -6.54 1.80
N VAL A 53 13.06 -7.67 2.48
CA VAL A 53 12.36 -7.73 3.78
C VAL A 53 13.10 -6.94 4.85
N GLU A 54 14.44 -7.03 4.92
CA GLU A 54 15.22 -6.27 5.89
C GLU A 54 15.21 -4.76 5.59
N LEU A 55 15.26 -4.36 4.33
CA LEU A 55 15.09 -2.96 3.94
C LEU A 55 13.70 -2.43 4.32
N GLU A 56 12.66 -3.24 4.13
CA GLU A 56 11.30 -2.86 4.53
C GLU A 56 11.16 -2.77 6.05
N ARG A 57 11.78 -3.67 6.82
CA ARG A 57 11.85 -3.58 8.28
C ARG A 57 12.47 -2.25 8.71
N LEU A 58 13.63 -1.89 8.16
CA LEU A 58 14.29 -0.62 8.45
C LEU A 58 13.43 0.57 8.08
N ARG A 59 12.75 0.53 6.93
CA ARG A 59 11.81 1.57 6.51
C ARG A 59 10.66 1.72 7.52
N LEU A 60 10.08 0.63 8.00
CA LEU A 60 9.01 0.65 9.00
C LEU A 60 9.50 1.23 10.33
N GLU A 61 10.68 0.83 10.80
CA GLU A 61 11.28 1.37 12.03
C GLU A 61 11.55 2.87 11.94
N LEU A 62 12.02 3.35 10.79
CA LEU A 62 12.21 4.76 10.52
C LEU A 62 10.88 5.50 10.49
N LEU A 63 9.90 4.99 9.75
CA LEU A 63 8.58 5.60 9.67
C LEU A 63 7.93 5.68 11.04
N GLN A 64 8.05 4.63 11.88
CA GLN A 64 7.54 4.59 13.25
C GLN A 64 8.07 5.72 14.12
N LYS A 65 9.35 6.06 14.00
CA LYS A 65 10.03 7.09 14.80
C LYS A 65 9.96 8.49 14.18
N ALA A 66 9.63 8.59 12.88
CA ALA A 66 9.61 9.86 12.18
C ALA A 66 8.47 10.78 12.69
N PRO A 67 8.75 12.09 12.86
CA PRO A 67 7.70 13.06 13.18
C PRO A 67 6.72 13.16 12.00
N SER A 68 5.42 13.21 12.29
CA SER A 68 4.40 13.30 11.25
C SER A 68 4.11 14.72 10.77
N LEU A 69 4.56 15.74 11.51
CA LEU A 69 4.32 17.16 11.21
C LEU A 69 2.83 17.49 10.99
N GLY A 70 1.93 16.75 11.65
CA GLY A 70 0.47 16.89 11.50
C GLY A 70 -0.18 15.95 10.49
N PHE A 71 0.61 15.15 9.75
CA PHE A 71 0.12 14.28 8.67
C PHE A 71 0.05 12.79 9.06
N ASN A 72 -0.44 12.48 10.26
CA ASN A 72 -0.48 11.09 10.76
C ASN A 72 -1.28 10.15 9.84
N ASN A 73 -2.46 10.58 9.39
CA ASN A 73 -3.32 9.81 8.48
C ASN A 73 -2.66 9.52 7.14
N LEU A 74 -1.94 10.50 6.57
CA LEU A 74 -1.21 10.32 5.31
C LEU A 74 -0.13 9.25 5.45
N ILE A 75 0.64 9.29 6.54
CA ILE A 75 1.67 8.28 6.81
C ILE A 75 1.01 6.91 7.05
N ALA A 76 -0.08 6.83 7.80
CA ALA A 76 -0.82 5.59 8.02
C ALA A 76 -1.32 4.98 6.69
N ASN A 77 -1.90 5.80 5.82
CA ASN A 77 -2.32 5.39 4.47
C ASN A 77 -1.14 4.87 3.64
N TRP A 78 0.01 5.56 3.69
CA TRP A 78 1.21 5.14 2.97
C TRP A 78 1.76 3.81 3.48
N VAL A 79 1.78 3.62 4.81
CA VAL A 79 2.15 2.36 5.44
C VAL A 79 1.17 1.25 5.04
N TYR A 80 -0.13 1.53 4.96
CA TYR A 80 -1.14 0.56 4.53
C TYR A 80 -0.98 0.14 3.06
N LEU A 81 -0.63 1.07 2.16
CA LEU A 81 -0.29 0.71 0.77
C LEU A 81 0.94 -0.20 0.69
N GLY A 82 1.93 0.03 1.56
CA GLY A 82 3.08 -0.87 1.71
C GLY A 82 2.66 -2.25 2.22
N PHE A 83 1.79 -2.30 3.22
CA PHE A 83 1.23 -3.54 3.74
C PHE A 83 0.54 -4.37 2.64
N LEU A 84 -0.30 -3.74 1.81
CA LEU A 84 -1.00 -4.45 0.74
C LEU A 84 -0.03 -5.08 -0.27
N GLN A 85 1.08 -4.40 -0.58
CA GLN A 85 2.14 -4.93 -1.44
C GLN A 85 2.91 -6.07 -0.77
N TYR A 86 3.35 -5.87 0.48
CA TYR A 86 4.06 -6.88 1.25
C TYR A 86 3.24 -8.15 1.46
N PHE A 87 1.97 -7.98 1.86
CA PHE A 87 1.07 -9.08 2.18
C PHE A 87 0.60 -9.83 0.93
N GLY A 88 0.38 -9.12 -0.18
CA GLY A 88 -0.10 -9.69 -1.43
C GLY A 88 0.97 -10.35 -2.30
N ASP A 89 2.26 -10.26 -1.93
CA ASP A 89 3.34 -10.93 -2.66
C ASP A 89 3.49 -12.40 -2.21
N ASP A 90 2.57 -13.25 -2.65
CA ASP A 90 2.50 -14.66 -2.24
C ASP A 90 3.82 -15.43 -2.50
N LEU A 91 4.53 -15.11 -3.58
CA LEU A 91 5.82 -15.74 -3.90
C LEU A 91 6.88 -15.40 -2.85
N ALA A 92 7.02 -14.11 -2.50
CA ALA A 92 7.95 -13.69 -1.47
C ALA A 92 7.54 -14.17 -0.07
N ARG A 93 6.24 -14.17 0.24
CA ARG A 93 5.71 -14.63 1.53
C ARG A 93 5.84 -16.13 1.70
N GLY A 94 5.77 -16.92 0.62
CA GLY A 94 6.08 -18.35 0.64
C GLY A 94 7.53 -18.67 1.06
N GLN A 95 8.45 -17.72 0.91
CA GLN A 95 9.87 -17.89 1.27
C GLN A 95 10.24 -17.25 2.61
N THR A 96 9.60 -16.14 2.97
CA THR A 96 10.00 -15.31 4.13
C THR A 96 8.91 -15.16 5.20
N GLY A 97 7.72 -15.71 4.97
CA GLY A 97 6.59 -15.65 5.92
C GLY A 97 6.04 -14.24 6.10
N TYR A 98 5.22 -14.02 7.13
CA TYR A 98 4.49 -12.77 7.34
C TYR A 98 4.99 -11.97 8.56
N GLU A 99 6.27 -12.10 8.89
CA GLU A 99 6.85 -11.55 10.13
C GLU A 99 6.71 -10.04 10.32
N LEU A 100 6.62 -9.23 9.25
CA LEU A 100 6.44 -7.77 9.33
C LEU A 100 4.99 -7.31 9.51
N SER A 101 3.99 -8.19 9.39
CA SER A 101 2.57 -7.83 9.54
C SER A 101 2.26 -7.10 10.87
N PRO A 102 2.82 -7.51 12.03
CA PRO A 102 2.60 -6.78 13.28
C PRO A 102 3.16 -5.35 13.23
N ALA A 103 4.30 -5.14 12.58
CA ALA A 103 4.94 -3.82 12.47
C ALA A 103 4.11 -2.87 11.59
N TYR A 104 3.50 -3.37 10.51
CA TYR A 104 2.53 -2.60 9.73
C TYR A 104 1.33 -2.19 10.58
N PHE A 105 0.72 -3.15 11.29
CA PHE A 105 -0.47 -2.87 12.10
C PHE A 105 -0.18 -1.87 13.21
N GLU A 106 0.93 -2.05 13.94
CA GLU A 106 1.39 -1.11 14.96
C GLU A 106 1.65 0.30 14.40
N SER A 107 2.32 0.39 13.25
CA SER A 107 2.61 1.68 12.61
C SER A 107 1.37 2.47 12.22
N ILE A 108 0.31 1.77 11.82
CA ILE A 108 -0.98 2.35 11.41
C ILE A 108 -1.78 2.75 12.65
N VAL A 109 -1.95 1.85 13.63
CA VAL A 109 -2.71 2.12 14.86
C VAL A 109 -2.12 3.28 15.64
N ASP A 110 -0.80 3.42 15.67
CA ASP A 110 -0.12 4.47 16.43
C ASP A 110 -0.30 5.86 15.82
N ARG A 111 -0.60 5.92 14.52
CA ARG A 111 -0.75 7.17 13.77
C ARG A 111 -2.20 7.53 13.56
N ASP A 112 -2.97 6.60 13.03
CA ASP A 112 -4.38 6.79 12.71
C ASP A 112 -5.17 5.58 13.21
N PRO A 113 -5.45 5.52 14.52
CA PRO A 113 -6.23 4.42 15.05
C PRO A 113 -7.64 4.41 14.49
N ARG A 114 -8.18 5.53 13.96
CA ARG A 114 -9.52 5.61 13.36
C ARG A 114 -9.57 5.10 11.92
N PHE A 115 -8.47 4.60 11.36
CA PHE A 115 -8.46 3.99 10.04
C PHE A 115 -9.06 2.57 10.02
N LEU A 116 -10.36 2.47 10.33
CA LEU A 116 -11.09 1.22 10.54
C LEU A 116 -11.01 0.24 9.36
N GLY A 117 -11.00 0.75 8.13
CA GLY A 117 -10.95 -0.07 6.93
C GLY A 117 -9.70 -0.96 6.83
N SER A 118 -8.62 -0.61 7.52
CA SER A 118 -7.37 -1.39 7.54
C SER A 118 -7.40 -2.56 8.53
N TYR A 119 -8.25 -2.51 9.56
CA TYR A 119 -8.15 -3.39 10.72
C TYR A 119 -8.48 -4.85 10.39
N ILE A 120 -9.45 -5.10 9.50
CA ILE A 120 -9.83 -6.47 9.13
C ILE A 120 -8.65 -7.19 8.46
N SER A 121 -8.04 -6.56 7.46
CA SER A 121 -6.92 -7.14 6.73
C SER A 121 -5.68 -7.30 7.62
N LEU A 122 -5.38 -6.30 8.45
CA LEU A 122 -4.24 -6.33 9.35
C LEU A 122 -4.39 -7.37 10.47
N THR A 123 -5.58 -7.49 11.06
CA THR A 123 -5.81 -8.50 12.11
C THR A 123 -5.66 -9.90 11.58
N ALA A 124 -6.27 -10.23 10.44
CA ALA A 124 -6.13 -11.52 9.79
C ALA A 124 -4.66 -11.81 9.42
N SER A 125 -3.95 -10.81 8.90
CA SER A 125 -2.53 -10.94 8.57
C SER A 125 -1.67 -11.25 9.80
N VAL A 126 -1.92 -10.60 10.94
CA VAL A 126 -1.16 -10.82 12.17
C VAL A 126 -1.55 -12.13 12.86
N SER A 127 -2.84 -12.45 12.96
CA SER A 127 -3.31 -13.63 13.70
C SER A 127 -3.12 -14.91 12.92
N LEU A 128 -3.61 -14.97 11.67
CA LEU A 128 -3.67 -16.19 10.87
C LEU A 128 -2.36 -16.44 10.13
N TYR A 129 -1.83 -15.42 9.45
CA TYR A 129 -0.70 -15.59 8.55
C TYR A 129 0.66 -15.48 9.27
N ALA A 130 0.79 -14.52 10.19
CA ALA A 130 1.99 -14.41 11.02
C ALA A 130 1.93 -15.27 12.29
N GLY A 131 0.81 -15.95 12.58
CA GLY A 131 0.65 -16.84 13.73
C GLY A 131 0.74 -16.14 15.09
N LYS A 132 0.34 -14.86 15.19
CA LYS A 132 0.46 -14.04 16.40
C LYS A 132 -0.90 -13.50 16.88
N PRO A 133 -1.87 -14.36 17.23
CA PRO A 133 -3.23 -13.92 17.58
C PRO A 133 -3.27 -12.99 18.80
N GLU A 134 -2.47 -13.21 19.84
CA GLU A 134 -2.44 -12.37 21.04
C GLU A 134 -1.96 -10.95 20.72
N LYS A 135 -0.93 -10.83 19.85
CA LYS A 135 -0.44 -9.52 19.38
C LYS A 135 -1.50 -8.82 18.51
N SER A 136 -2.24 -9.57 17.69
CA SER A 136 -3.36 -9.05 16.91
C SER A 136 -4.43 -8.43 17.81
N VAL A 137 -4.85 -9.15 18.86
CA VAL A 137 -5.82 -8.68 19.87
C VAL A 137 -5.28 -7.45 20.60
N ALA A 138 -4.00 -7.44 21.00
CA ALA A 138 -3.39 -6.32 21.69
C ALA A 138 -3.38 -5.03 20.84
N LEU A 139 -3.05 -5.14 19.55
CA LEU A 139 -3.04 -4.02 18.62
C LEU A 139 -4.44 -3.50 18.32
N MET A 140 -5.40 -4.41 18.11
CA MET A 140 -6.83 -4.07 17.99
C MET A 140 -7.33 -3.31 19.23
N ALA A 141 -7.05 -3.82 20.43
CA ALA A 141 -7.43 -3.19 21.69
C ALA A 141 -6.78 -1.81 21.87
N LYS A 142 -5.52 -1.64 21.45
CA LYS A 142 -4.84 -0.33 21.45
C LYS A 142 -5.60 0.68 20.60
N GLY A 143 -6.01 0.28 19.39
CA GLY A 143 -6.80 1.11 18.48
C GLY A 143 -8.15 1.54 19.06
N LEU A 144 -8.90 0.57 19.59
CA LEU A 144 -10.25 0.78 20.15
C LEU A 144 -10.28 1.78 21.32
N LYS A 145 -9.20 1.89 22.11
CA LYS A 145 -9.11 2.89 23.18
C LYS A 145 -9.29 4.33 22.69
N SER A 146 -8.90 4.63 21.45
CA SER A 146 -9.06 5.97 20.85
C SER A 146 -10.46 6.25 20.31
N MET A 147 -11.32 5.24 20.29
CA MET A 147 -12.68 5.27 19.73
C MET A 147 -13.75 5.18 20.83
N SER A 148 -13.32 5.00 22.08
CA SER A 148 -14.24 4.99 23.22
C SER A 148 -14.86 6.38 23.39
N PRO A 149 -16.18 6.49 23.61
CA PRO A 149 -16.89 7.75 23.81
C PRO A 149 -16.37 8.58 24.99
#